data_AF-A0A1Y2K3U6-F1
#
_entry.id   AF-A0A1Y2K3U6-F1
#
_cell.length_a   1.000
_cell.length_b   1.000
_cell.length_c   1.000
_cell.angle_alpha   90.00
_cell.angle_beta   90.00
_cell.angle_gamma   90.00
#
_symmetry.space_group_name_H-M   'P 1'
#
loop_
_entity.id
_entity.type
_entity.pdbx_description
1 polymer ?
#
loop_
_entity_poly.entity_id
_entity_poly.type
_entity_poly.pdbx_seq_one_letter_code
_entity_poly.pdbx_strand_id
1 'polypeptide(L)' 'MEAKVVSLEFDSDEKWGGRMELDDGEALMIDPMPKPNLPTELRAKRAE' A
#
# COMPACT_ATOMS: atom_id res chain seq x y z
N MET A 1 -9.60 -0.73 11.58
CA MET A 1 -10.23 -1.52 10.50
C MET A 1 -9.12 -2.32 9.86
N GLU A 2 -9.29 -3.63 9.76
CA GLU A 2 -8.39 -4.50 9.00
C GLU A 2 -9.01 -4.66 7.60
N ALA A 3 -8.28 -4.28 6.56
CA ALA A 3 -8.69 -4.39 5.16
C ALA A 3 -7.58 -5.09 4.39
N LYS A 4 -7.95 -5.92 3.41
CA LYS A 4 -6.99 -6.64 2.57
C LYS A 4 -6.67 -5.80 1.35
N VAL A 5 -5.38 -5.62 1.08
CA VAL A 5 -4.92 -5.03 -0.19
C VAL A 5 -5.22 -6.02 -1.30
N VAL A 6 -6.04 -5.61 -2.27
CA VAL A 6 -6.40 -6.41 -3.45
C VAL A 6 -5.58 -6.04 -4.68
N SER A 7 -5.03 -4.82 -4.71
CA SER A 7 -4.19 -4.32 -5.80
C SER A 7 -3.13 -3.37 -5.26
N LEU A 8 -1.94 -3.39 -5.85
CA LEU A 8 -0.83 -2.52 -5.49
C LEU A 8 -0.14 -2.01 -6.76
N GLU A 9 0.00 -0.70 -6.88
CA GLU A 9 0.62 -0.05 -8.05
C GLU A 9 2.10 -0.38 -8.21
N PHE A 10 2.86 -0.40 -7.11
CA PHE A 10 4.25 -0.82 -7.10
C PHE A 10 4.47 -1.90 -6.04
N ASP A 11 4.75 -3.13 -6.46
CA ASP A 11 4.94 -4.31 -5.60
C ASP A 11 6.37 -4.88 -5.62
N SER A 12 7.30 -4.17 -6.28
CA SER A 12 8.68 -4.61 -6.49
C SER A 12 9.59 -4.29 -5.31
N ASP A 13 10.69 -5.03 -5.15
CA ASP A 13 11.66 -4.82 -4.06
C ASP A 13 12.31 -3.43 -4.08
N GLU A 14 12.58 -2.89 -5.28
CA GLU A 14 13.16 -1.55 -5.47
C GLU A 14 12.11 -0.44 -5.37
N LYS A 15 10.84 -0.77 -5.60
CA LYS A 15 9.74 0.18 -5.62
C LYS A 15 8.46 -0.50 -5.15
N TRP A 16 8.10 -0.20 -3.91
CA TRP A 16 6.95 -0.73 -3.20
C TRP A 16 6.09 0.43 -2.69
N GLY A 17 4.77 0.32 -2.82
CA GLY A 17 3.84 1.39 -2.44
C GLY A 17 3.11 1.99 -3.63
N GLY A 18 2.86 3.30 -3.59
CA GLY A 18 1.98 3.98 -4.54
C GLY A 18 0.51 3.79 -4.16
N ARG A 19 -0.36 3.71 -5.18
CA ARG A 19 -1.78 3.46 -4.99
C ARG A 19 -2.05 1.99 -4.64
N MET A 20 -2.69 1.76 -3.51
CA MET A 20 -3.15 0.46 -3.04
C MET A 20 -4.68 0.46 -3.05
N GLU A 21 -5.28 -0.55 -3.66
CA GLU A 21 -6.72 -0.77 -3.56
C GLU A 21 -7.00 -1.78 -2.46
N LEU A 22 -8.00 -1.47 -1.63
CA LEU A 22 -8.48 -2.33 -0.57
C LEU A 22 -9.74 -3.08 -1.02
N ASP A 23 -10.01 -4.23 -0.41
CA ASP A 23 -11.19 -5.05 -0.73
C ASP A 23 -12.52 -4.36 -0.42
N ASP A 24 -12.49 -3.35 0.46
CA ASP A 24 -13.62 -2.47 0.81
C ASP A 24 -13.95 -1.44 -0.29
N GLY A 25 -13.14 -1.36 -1.35
CA GLY A 25 -13.27 -0.36 -2.41
C GLY A 25 -12.60 0.98 -2.10
N GLU A 26 -12.01 1.13 -0.92
CA GLU A 26 -11.16 2.26 -0.57
C GLU A 26 -9.78 2.15 -1.26
N ALA A 27 -9.20 3.30 -1.59
CA ALA A 27 -7.82 3.37 -2.07
C ALA A 27 -6.94 4.11 -1.06
N LEU A 28 -5.76 3.55 -0.81
CA LEU A 28 -4.72 4.16 0.00
C LEU A 28 -3.53 4.52 -0.89
N MET A 29 -2.78 5.55 -0.50
CA MET A 29 -1.55 5.96 -1.14
C MET A 29 -0.43 5.89 -0.11
N ILE A 30 0.59 5.09 -0.42
CA ILE A 30 1.85 5.05 0.33
C ILE A 30 2.93 5.68 -0.54
N ASP A 31 3.77 6.53 0.04
CA ASP A 31 4.93 7.07 -0.66
C ASP A 31 5.80 5.91 -1.19
N PRO A 32 6.11 5.88 -2.51
CA PRO A 32 6.91 4.80 -3.08
C PRO A 32 8.27 4.70 -2.38
N MET A 33 8.55 3.53 -1.84
CA MET A 33 9.74 3.25 -1.05
C MET A 33 10.30 1.87 -1.42
N PRO A 34 11.57 1.56 -1.10
CA PRO A 34 12.03 0.17 -1.17
C PRO A 34 11.16 -0.72 -0.28
N LYS A 35 10.95 -1.96 -0.72
CA LYS A 35 10.07 -2.90 -0.02
C LYS A 35 10.54 -3.07 1.43
N PRO A 36 9.65 -2.82 2.41
CA PRO A 36 10.02 -2.98 3.80
C PRO A 36 10.12 -4.47 4.17
N ASN A 37 10.80 -4.74 5.28
CA ASN A 37 10.78 -6.08 5.87
C ASN A 37 9.45 -6.28 6.61
N LEU A 38 8.57 -7.13 6.06
CA LEU A 38 7.26 -7.40 6.62
C LEU A 38 7.30 -8.50 7.70
N PRO A 39 6.45 -8.43 8.75
CA PRO A 39 5.41 -7.41 8.98
C PRO A 39 5.97 -6.11 9.59
N THR A 40 5.58 -4.96 9.03
CA THR A 40 5.92 -3.62 9.55
C THR A 40 4.69 -2.71 9.52
N GLU A 41 4.70 -1.65 10.34
CA GLU A 41 3.71 -0.58 10.28
C GLU A 41 4.18 0.52 9.33
N LEU A 42 3.29 1.01 8.47
CA LEU A 42 3.55 2.10 7.54
C LEU A 42 2.43 3.13 7.57
N ARG A 43 2.78 4.37 7.24
CA ARG A 43 1.80 5.45 7.09
C ARG A 43 1.27 5.45 5.65
N ALA A 44 -0.03 5.22 5.53
CA ALA A 44 -0.76 5.41 4.28
C ALA A 44 -1.68 6.63 4.39
N LYS A 45 -1.91 7.30 3.27
CA LYS A 45 -2.92 8.36 3.13
C LYS A 45 -4.11 7.81 2.34
N ARG A 46 -5.31 8.36 2.56
CA ARG A 46 -6.45 8.05 1.68
C ARG A 46 -6.17 8.67 0.31
N ALA A 47 -6.31 7.88 -0.75
CA ALA A 47 -6.30 8.38 -2.12
C ALA A 47 -7.73 8.86 -2.40
N GLU A 48 -7.98 10.16 -2.16
CA GLU A 48 -9.23 10.83 -2.53
C GLU A 48 -9.40 10.96 -4.04
#